data_AF-A0A958Q051-F1
#
_entry.id   AF-A0A958Q051-F1
#
_cell.length_a   1.000
_cell.length_b   1.000
_cell.length_c   1.000
_cell.angle_alpha   90.00
_cell.angle_beta   90.00
_cell.angle_gamma   90.00
#
_symmetry.space_group_name_H-M   'P 1'
#
loop_
_entity.id
_entity.type
_entity.pdbx_description
1 polymer ?
#
loop_
_entity_poly.entity_id
_entity_poly.type
_entity_poly.pdbx_seq_one_letter_code
_entity_poly.pdbx_strand_id
1 'polypeptide(L)'
;MKKYHSNLSLLLVIAVSGLLSNCALNWEKNPLGHTSVKAGRTDGLLGQVSPGTLTYGTTSFLENVATNDGSFTDVSYIGLSGDTFTKVNETLIENVDYTISGNALPAGLGIKIVALSDTQLSVELTGQALSHQASDNVSGLKVTLLDSLFTSGLAPSTTNGGLFSIIFEATLTMVSDSGSLFTEKSANNGEVDGALGLTLLADTFSTTGFLTANTHYHLTAGSSVPAGLVLKVLVASPNTASVVFINAASPHNVSENVSGITVTFLPAAFTGGSAPSDGSEQQNIDVQFTNNPSISYPSGTTFYENGSNFGGIQNTLTASISLDPFAVSSGTVSPSYYSVNGVPGGLAVEVKATSASDLEIKLLNQANLNQIQNNTSFTITFLPALFSGAVPTDGSETQSFNVEFKDNPAFLFEANGLHNGNVGGRLGIDQICENTIATLGAPSKNYIKGFVSIDSDDSIANMPVASSSKIYSLVGDLVANDWATMLSTGITNPLKSIHVASGVGPWYSGSNADGTVEADNCKGFESDSAGLFGKVGDTASPNYPNWISDVSSACSAQLRYLCVAFD
;
A
#
# COMPACT_ATOMS: atom_id res chain seq x y z
N MET A 1 95.72 -78.24 -14.00
CA MET A 1 94.32 -78.65 -13.69
C MET A 1 94.20 -78.91 -12.20
N LYS A 2 92.98 -78.79 -11.62
CA LYS A 2 92.59 -79.06 -10.21
C LYS A 2 93.24 -78.18 -9.13
N LYS A 3 92.44 -77.25 -8.58
CA LYS A 3 92.53 -76.66 -7.23
C LYS A 3 91.58 -77.42 -6.30
N TYR A 4 91.86 -77.48 -4.99
CA TYR A 4 90.84 -77.72 -3.95
C TYR A 4 91.32 -77.30 -2.55
N HIS A 5 90.45 -76.62 -1.80
CA HIS A 5 90.49 -76.28 -0.35
C HIS A 5 91.74 -75.49 0.15
N SER A 6 91.71 -74.74 1.25
CA SER A 6 90.67 -74.40 2.25
C SER A 6 90.58 -72.84 2.36
N ASN A 7 89.90 -72.17 3.30
CA ASN A 7 89.17 -72.55 4.52
C ASN A 7 88.02 -71.54 4.79
N LEU A 8 87.27 -71.67 5.90
CA LEU A 8 86.14 -70.80 6.24
C LEU A 8 86.23 -70.28 7.70
N SER A 9 86.12 -68.96 7.89
CA SER A 9 85.94 -68.32 9.21
C SER A 9 84.78 -67.33 9.12
N LEU A 10 83.67 -67.59 9.81
CA LEU A 10 82.57 -66.64 9.93
C LEU A 10 82.21 -66.46 11.42
N LEU A 11 82.48 -65.25 11.91
CA LEU A 11 82.24 -64.84 13.29
C LEU A 11 80.80 -64.31 13.40
N LEU A 12 79.87 -65.09 13.96
CA LEU A 12 78.49 -64.65 14.17
C LEU A 12 78.33 -64.04 15.57
N VAL A 13 78.41 -62.71 15.64
CA VAL A 13 78.03 -61.94 16.84
C VAL A 13 76.52 -61.74 16.82
N ILE A 14 75.79 -62.46 17.68
CA ILE A 14 74.37 -62.21 17.92
C ILE A 14 74.26 -61.17 19.04
N ALA A 15 73.93 -59.93 18.67
CA ALA A 15 73.49 -58.93 19.63
C ALA A 15 72.00 -59.15 19.94
N VAL A 16 71.68 -59.62 21.15
CA VAL A 16 70.30 -59.64 21.67
C VAL A 16 70.11 -58.40 22.53
N SER A 17 69.45 -57.39 21.99
CA SER A 17 69.05 -56.18 22.72
C SER A 17 67.68 -56.36 23.37
N GLY A 18 67.63 -56.27 24.70
CA GLY A 18 66.42 -55.88 25.45
C GLY A 18 65.27 -56.87 25.49
N LEU A 19 65.30 -57.79 26.47
CA LEU A 19 64.19 -58.17 27.37
C LEU A 19 64.57 -59.44 28.14
N LEU A 20 65.31 -59.28 29.23
CA LEU A 20 65.52 -60.33 30.24
C LEU A 20 65.38 -59.73 31.63
N SER A 21 64.24 -59.98 32.27
CA SER A 21 64.11 -59.91 33.72
C SER A 21 64.04 -61.33 34.25
N ASN A 22 64.93 -61.64 35.20
CA ASN A 22 64.92 -62.85 36.03
C ASN A 22 65.20 -64.19 35.31
N CYS A 23 66.47 -64.40 34.94
CA CYS A 23 67.06 -65.75 34.89
C CYS A 23 68.22 -65.82 35.89
N ALA A 24 67.97 -66.34 37.09
CA ALA A 24 69.00 -66.57 38.09
C ALA A 24 69.82 -67.82 37.72
N LEU A 25 71.07 -67.64 37.31
CA LEU A 25 71.99 -68.74 37.03
C LEU A 25 72.68 -69.20 38.32
N ASN A 26 72.12 -70.19 39.00
CA ASN A 26 72.82 -70.87 40.09
C ASN A 26 73.91 -71.79 39.54
N TRP A 27 75.12 -71.70 40.09
CA TRP A 27 76.27 -72.52 39.72
C TRP A 27 76.61 -73.52 40.82
N GLU A 28 76.55 -74.82 40.51
CA GLU A 28 77.08 -75.87 41.38
C GLU A 28 78.27 -76.58 40.71
N LYS A 29 79.30 -76.90 41.51
CA LYS A 29 80.49 -77.63 41.06
C LYS A 29 80.31 -79.13 41.26
N ASN A 30 80.39 -79.90 40.17
CA ASN A 30 80.54 -81.35 40.22
C ASN A 30 82.02 -81.74 40.50
N PRO A 31 82.35 -82.85 41.21
CA PRO A 31 83.72 -83.13 41.72
C PRO A 31 84.86 -83.36 40.70
N LEU A 32 84.65 -83.11 39.41
CA LEU A 32 85.66 -83.28 38.34
C LEU A 32 85.99 -81.97 37.58
N GLY A 33 85.56 -80.80 38.07
CA GLY A 33 86.15 -79.51 37.68
C GLY A 33 85.77 -78.92 36.31
N HIS A 34 84.97 -79.60 35.48
CA HIS A 34 84.48 -79.07 34.21
C HIS A 34 83.12 -78.38 34.36
N THR A 35 82.99 -77.15 33.87
CA THR A 35 81.71 -76.44 33.73
C THR A 35 80.92 -76.97 32.53
N SER A 36 79.71 -77.47 32.77
CA SER A 36 78.74 -77.79 31.71
C SER A 36 77.34 -77.43 32.18
N VAL A 37 76.59 -76.70 31.33
CA VAL A 37 75.21 -76.29 31.62
C VAL A 37 74.29 -77.39 31.11
N LYS A 38 73.62 -78.10 32.02
CA LYS A 38 72.54 -79.03 31.69
C LYS A 38 71.21 -78.32 31.91
N ALA A 39 70.64 -77.76 30.85
CA ALA A 39 69.34 -77.09 30.90
C ALA A 39 68.20 -78.13 31.02
N GLY A 40 67.97 -78.64 32.23
CA GLY A 40 66.77 -79.40 32.56
C GLY A 40 65.59 -78.44 32.73
N ARG A 41 64.74 -78.29 31.71
CA ARG A 41 63.42 -77.67 31.88
C ARG A 41 62.49 -78.66 32.57
N THR A 42 62.39 -78.55 33.90
CA THR A 42 61.12 -78.82 34.59
C THR A 42 60.42 -77.49 34.78
N ASP A 43 59.59 -77.13 33.81
CA ASP A 43 58.45 -76.27 34.09
C ASP A 43 57.22 -76.87 33.42
N GLY A 44 56.08 -76.74 34.08
CA GLY A 44 54.85 -77.40 33.68
C GLY A 44 54.29 -76.84 32.38
N LEU A 45 53.51 -77.66 31.67
CA LEU A 45 52.63 -77.17 30.62
C LEU A 45 51.51 -76.36 31.29
N LEU A 46 51.75 -75.08 31.61
CA LEU A 46 50.67 -74.10 31.63
C LEU A 46 50.14 -74.05 30.19
N GLY A 47 48.86 -74.38 30.01
CA GLY A 47 48.24 -74.38 28.70
C GLY A 47 48.41 -73.01 28.05
N GLN A 48 49.03 -72.97 26.88
CA GLN A 48 49.18 -71.75 26.12
C GLN A 48 47.78 -71.32 25.66
N VAL A 49 47.14 -70.45 26.43
CA VAL A 49 45.84 -69.86 26.09
C VAL A 49 46.08 -68.99 24.86
N SER A 50 45.66 -69.49 23.69
CA SER A 50 45.65 -68.66 22.49
C SER A 50 44.51 -67.65 22.66
N PRO A 51 44.76 -66.34 22.48
CA PRO A 51 43.66 -65.40 22.36
C PRO A 51 42.81 -65.79 21.15
N GLY A 52 41.52 -65.44 21.20
CA GLY A 52 40.58 -65.69 20.10
C GLY A 52 40.90 -64.88 18.85
N THR A 53 40.01 -64.94 17.86
CA THR A 53 40.06 -64.14 16.63
C THR A 53 38.76 -63.35 16.48
N LEU A 54 38.88 -62.05 16.22
CA LEU A 54 37.73 -61.18 15.93
C LEU A 54 37.48 -61.11 14.42
N THR A 55 36.19 -61.09 14.07
CA THR A 55 35.66 -60.83 12.74
C THR A 55 34.71 -59.64 12.83
N TYR A 56 34.66 -58.82 11.79
CA TYR A 56 33.86 -57.59 11.75
C TYR A 56 32.89 -57.66 10.58
N GLY A 57 31.66 -57.20 10.80
CA GLY A 57 30.63 -57.03 9.77
C GLY A 57 30.86 -55.78 8.93
N THR A 58 29.87 -54.90 8.86
CA THR A 58 30.02 -53.59 8.21
C THR A 58 31.04 -52.73 8.97
N THR A 59 32.01 -52.16 8.25
CA THR A 59 33.02 -51.24 8.83
C THR A 59 32.76 -49.78 8.45
N SER A 60 31.55 -49.49 7.99
CA SER A 60 31.09 -48.15 7.64
C SER A 60 29.64 -48.02 8.12
N PHE A 61 29.35 -46.93 8.83
CA PHE A 61 28.00 -46.48 9.14
C PHE A 61 27.66 -45.35 8.17
N LEU A 62 26.56 -45.49 7.44
CA LEU A 62 26.04 -44.46 6.55
C LEU A 62 24.94 -43.67 7.28
N GLU A 63 24.94 -42.35 7.13
CA GLU A 63 23.89 -41.48 7.64
C GLU A 63 22.53 -41.89 7.06
N ASN A 64 21.49 -41.76 7.88
CA ASN A 64 20.14 -42.10 7.46
C ASN A 64 19.65 -41.10 6.40
N VAL A 65 19.75 -41.49 5.12
CA VAL A 65 19.33 -40.69 3.94
C VAL A 65 17.90 -40.14 4.03
N ALA A 66 17.00 -40.75 4.82
CA ALA A 66 15.65 -40.24 5.01
C ALA A 66 15.63 -39.02 5.94
N THR A 67 16.38 -39.04 7.04
CA THR A 67 16.38 -37.93 8.00
C THR A 67 17.46 -36.90 7.73
N ASN A 68 18.62 -37.29 7.17
CA ASN A 68 19.77 -36.42 6.86
C ASN A 68 20.01 -35.38 7.97
N ASP A 69 20.08 -35.88 9.21
CA ASP A 69 20.03 -35.12 10.48
C ASP A 69 21.19 -35.50 11.43
N GLY A 70 22.24 -36.12 10.89
CA GLY A 70 23.37 -36.67 11.63
C GLY A 70 23.07 -37.97 12.38
N SER A 71 21.91 -38.61 12.16
CA SER A 71 21.56 -39.90 12.77
C SER A 71 21.89 -41.10 11.87
N PHE A 72 22.03 -42.28 12.51
CA PHE A 72 22.48 -43.51 11.88
C PHE A 72 21.55 -44.66 12.30
N THR A 73 21.20 -45.54 11.35
CA THR A 73 20.39 -46.75 11.61
C THR A 73 21.17 -48.05 11.40
N ASP A 74 22.41 -47.97 10.92
CA ASP A 74 23.26 -49.12 10.65
C ASP A 74 23.73 -49.81 11.94
N VAL A 75 23.75 -51.14 11.91
CA VAL A 75 24.26 -52.00 12.98
C VAL A 75 25.41 -52.84 12.44
N SER A 76 26.60 -52.69 13.04
CA SER A 76 27.71 -53.60 12.79
C SER A 76 27.73 -54.74 13.80
N TYR A 77 28.35 -55.87 13.43
CA TYR A 77 28.48 -57.04 14.28
C TYR A 77 29.95 -57.44 14.42
N ILE A 78 30.38 -57.78 15.63
CA ILE A 78 31.72 -58.32 15.90
C ILE A 78 31.56 -59.77 16.35
N GLY A 79 32.09 -60.71 15.58
CA GLY A 79 32.10 -62.14 15.91
C GLY A 79 33.44 -62.59 16.50
N LEU A 80 33.39 -63.41 17.55
CA LEU A 80 34.55 -64.00 18.22
C LEU A 80 34.63 -65.51 17.94
N SER A 81 35.83 -66.02 17.68
CA SER A 81 36.12 -67.44 17.53
C SER A 81 37.34 -67.84 18.36
N GLY A 82 37.32 -69.03 18.97
CA GLY A 82 38.41 -69.57 19.79
C GLY A 82 38.45 -69.09 21.25
N ASP A 83 37.53 -68.22 21.66
CA ASP A 83 37.33 -67.74 23.03
C ASP A 83 35.86 -67.30 23.21
N THR A 84 35.46 -66.87 24.40
CA THR A 84 34.11 -66.37 24.73
C THR A 84 34.14 -65.02 25.45
N PHE A 85 33.12 -64.19 25.22
CA PHE A 85 32.89 -62.94 25.93
C PHE A 85 32.35 -63.17 27.35
N THR A 86 32.82 -62.39 28.32
CA THR A 86 32.47 -62.53 29.74
C THR A 86 31.12 -61.91 30.13
N LYS A 87 30.54 -61.07 29.28
CA LYS A 87 29.36 -60.21 29.57
C LYS A 87 28.16 -60.49 28.66
N VAL A 88 27.56 -61.68 28.75
CA VAL A 88 26.49 -62.10 27.82
C VAL A 88 25.17 -61.38 28.09
N ASN A 89 24.53 -60.84 27.04
CA ASN A 89 23.30 -60.02 27.08
C ASN A 89 23.45 -58.66 27.81
N GLU A 90 24.66 -58.12 27.89
CA GLU A 90 24.94 -56.83 28.54
C GLU A 90 25.40 -55.76 27.54
N THR A 91 25.09 -54.50 27.85
CA THR A 91 25.72 -53.34 27.20
C THR A 91 27.11 -53.12 27.79
N LEU A 92 28.11 -53.00 26.92
CA LEU A 92 29.49 -52.76 27.34
C LEU A 92 29.71 -51.31 27.77
N ILE A 93 30.66 -51.10 28.69
CA ILE A 93 30.98 -49.80 29.27
C ILE A 93 32.33 -49.31 28.74
N GLU A 94 32.36 -48.10 28.18
CA GLU A 94 33.59 -47.48 27.69
C GLU A 94 34.60 -47.27 28.85
N ASN A 95 35.88 -47.47 28.56
CA ASN A 95 37.02 -47.46 29.49
C ASN A 95 37.00 -48.59 30.54
N VAL A 96 36.05 -49.55 30.46
CA VAL A 96 35.98 -50.76 31.29
C VAL A 96 36.07 -52.03 30.43
N ASP A 97 35.32 -52.06 29.33
CA ASP A 97 35.20 -53.21 28.42
C ASP A 97 35.80 -52.92 27.03
N TYR A 98 35.79 -51.66 26.61
CA TYR A 98 36.37 -51.19 25.35
C TYR A 98 36.88 -49.76 25.47
N THR A 99 37.69 -49.31 24.52
CA THR A 99 38.09 -47.90 24.36
C THR A 99 37.92 -47.43 22.92
N ILE A 100 37.63 -46.15 22.74
CA ILE A 100 37.62 -45.47 21.43
C ILE A 100 38.95 -44.75 21.23
N SER A 101 39.52 -44.85 20.03
CA SER A 101 40.82 -44.30 19.67
C SER A 101 40.92 -44.07 18.15
N GLY A 102 42.09 -43.70 17.62
CA GLY A 102 42.24 -43.34 16.21
C GLY A 102 41.73 -41.93 15.97
N ASN A 103 40.76 -41.77 15.07
CA ASN A 103 40.05 -40.49 14.89
C ASN A 103 38.91 -40.33 15.90
N ALA A 104 38.57 -39.09 16.23
CA ALA A 104 37.52 -38.77 17.18
C ALA A 104 36.12 -39.15 16.67
N LEU A 105 35.25 -39.57 17.58
CA LEU A 105 33.82 -39.68 17.30
C LEU A 105 33.23 -38.26 17.12
N PRO A 106 32.41 -37.99 16.09
CA PRO A 106 31.76 -36.70 15.91
C PRO A 106 30.96 -36.26 17.14
N ALA A 107 31.03 -34.97 17.47
CA ALA A 107 30.31 -34.42 18.61
C ALA A 107 28.80 -34.63 18.44
N GLY A 108 28.11 -35.05 19.52
CA GLY A 108 26.69 -35.39 19.51
C GLY A 108 26.39 -36.88 19.27
N LEU A 109 27.34 -37.63 18.69
CA LEU A 109 27.27 -39.09 18.61
C LEU A 109 27.84 -39.76 19.87
N GLY A 110 27.26 -40.89 20.24
CA GLY A 110 27.80 -41.89 21.16
C GLY A 110 27.82 -43.27 20.51
N ILE A 111 28.68 -44.17 20.98
CA ILE A 111 28.68 -45.57 20.53
C ILE A 111 28.03 -46.46 21.59
N LYS A 112 27.22 -47.41 21.15
CA LYS A 112 26.60 -48.44 21.99
C LYS A 112 27.04 -49.81 21.49
N ILE A 113 27.63 -50.60 22.37
CA ILE A 113 28.07 -51.97 22.07
C ILE A 113 27.33 -52.92 23.01
N VAL A 114 26.69 -53.95 22.45
CA VAL A 114 25.92 -54.95 23.23
C VAL A 114 26.41 -56.34 22.88
N ALA A 115 26.73 -57.14 23.89
CA ALA A 115 27.07 -58.54 23.70
C ALA A 115 25.79 -59.39 23.55
N LEU A 116 25.42 -59.69 22.31
CA LEU A 116 24.22 -60.47 21.96
C LEU A 116 24.36 -61.96 22.31
N SER A 117 25.60 -62.47 22.39
CA SER A 117 25.92 -63.80 22.89
C SER A 117 27.34 -63.84 23.45
N ASP A 118 27.78 -65.00 23.93
CA ASP A 118 29.17 -65.28 24.29
C ASP A 118 30.15 -65.22 23.11
N THR A 119 29.68 -65.09 21.87
CA THR A 119 30.52 -65.06 20.66
C THR A 119 30.18 -63.93 19.68
N GLN A 120 29.23 -63.04 20.03
CA GLN A 120 28.80 -61.95 19.14
C GLN A 120 28.46 -60.67 19.89
N LEU A 121 28.99 -59.54 19.40
CA LEU A 121 28.59 -58.18 19.78
C LEU A 121 27.83 -57.51 18.63
N SER A 122 26.90 -56.59 18.93
CA SER A 122 26.49 -55.52 18.02
C SER A 122 27.17 -54.20 18.39
N VAL A 123 27.34 -53.33 17.38
CA VAL A 123 27.88 -51.97 17.50
C VAL A 123 26.93 -51.03 16.77
N GLU A 124 26.41 -50.05 17.48
CA GLU A 124 25.44 -49.06 17.02
C GLU A 124 25.98 -47.65 17.31
N LEU A 125 25.77 -46.71 16.37
CA LEU A 125 25.90 -45.28 16.66
C LEU A 125 24.57 -44.78 17.25
N THR A 126 24.65 -43.84 18.17
CA THR A 126 23.50 -43.29 18.91
C THR A 126 23.60 -41.77 19.01
N GLY A 127 22.47 -41.09 19.09
CA GLY A 127 22.41 -39.63 19.04
C GLY A 127 22.38 -39.09 17.60
N GLN A 128 22.72 -37.82 17.45
CA GLN A 128 22.79 -37.08 16.19
C GLN A 128 24.11 -36.30 16.18
N ALA A 129 24.85 -36.33 15.09
CA ALA A 129 26.05 -35.51 14.94
C ALA A 129 25.69 -34.02 14.87
N LEU A 130 26.41 -33.17 15.60
CA LEU A 130 26.22 -31.70 15.58
C LEU A 130 26.71 -31.05 14.28
N SER A 131 27.54 -31.76 13.51
CA SER A 131 27.98 -31.41 12.17
C SER A 131 28.05 -32.70 11.35
N HIS A 132 27.46 -32.67 10.17
CA HIS A 132 27.14 -33.83 9.33
C HIS A 132 27.24 -33.48 7.84
N GLN A 133 28.21 -32.61 7.49
CA GLN A 133 28.52 -32.37 6.07
C GLN A 133 29.31 -33.57 5.53
N ALA A 134 29.27 -33.82 4.22
CA ALA A 134 30.17 -34.78 3.56
C ALA A 134 31.68 -34.48 3.78
N SER A 135 32.06 -33.27 4.22
CA SER A 135 33.43 -32.94 4.66
C SER A 135 33.79 -33.49 6.04
N ASP A 136 32.78 -33.81 6.86
CA ASP A 136 32.91 -34.24 8.25
C ASP A 136 33.06 -35.77 8.37
N ASN A 137 33.09 -36.46 7.23
CA ASN A 137 33.28 -37.91 7.09
C ASN A 137 34.51 -38.39 7.88
N VAL A 138 34.27 -39.23 8.88
CA VAL A 138 35.33 -39.82 9.71
C VAL A 138 35.72 -41.17 9.12
N SER A 139 37.02 -41.37 8.89
CA SER A 139 37.59 -42.71 8.62
C SER A 139 38.54 -43.10 9.74
N GLY A 140 38.62 -44.39 10.07
CA GLY A 140 39.57 -44.88 11.07
C GLY A 140 39.22 -44.55 12.53
N LEU A 141 37.93 -44.44 12.85
CA LEU A 141 37.44 -44.51 14.24
C LEU A 141 37.74 -45.91 14.77
N LYS A 142 38.57 -46.04 15.81
CA LYS A 142 39.04 -47.35 16.30
C LYS A 142 38.39 -47.75 17.63
N VAL A 143 37.56 -48.79 17.59
CA VAL A 143 37.08 -49.50 18.79
C VAL A 143 38.09 -50.60 19.15
N THR A 144 38.62 -50.54 20.37
CA THR A 144 39.52 -51.58 20.92
C THR A 144 38.83 -52.27 22.10
N LEU A 145 38.60 -53.57 22.01
CA LEU A 145 38.06 -54.38 23.11
C LEU A 145 39.19 -54.69 24.12
N LEU A 146 38.90 -54.61 25.42
CA LEU A 146 39.87 -54.79 26.49
C LEU A 146 39.95 -56.26 26.97
N ASP A 147 41.11 -56.66 27.49
CA ASP A 147 41.41 -58.03 27.94
C ASP A 147 40.36 -58.63 28.91
N SER A 148 39.76 -57.78 29.76
CA SER A 148 38.70 -58.12 30.73
C SER A 148 37.41 -58.67 30.11
N LEU A 149 37.16 -58.35 28.84
CA LEU A 149 35.97 -58.81 28.11
C LEU A 149 36.06 -60.27 27.66
N PHE A 150 37.26 -60.87 27.70
CA PHE A 150 37.54 -62.19 27.15
C PHE A 150 37.74 -63.23 28.26
N THR A 151 37.21 -64.45 28.07
CA THR A 151 37.28 -65.52 29.08
C THR A 151 38.71 -66.04 29.26
N SER A 152 39.55 -65.96 28.22
CA SER A 152 41.00 -66.19 28.34
C SER A 152 41.75 -65.11 29.13
N GLY A 153 41.13 -63.95 29.37
CA GLY A 153 41.77 -62.75 29.92
C GLY A 153 42.77 -62.08 28.97
N LEU A 154 42.68 -62.35 27.66
CA LEU A 154 43.58 -61.80 26.63
C LEU A 154 42.78 -61.38 25.37
N ALA A 155 42.83 -60.10 25.02
CA ALA A 155 42.22 -59.60 23.81
C ALA A 155 42.95 -60.12 22.55
N PRO A 156 42.20 -60.48 21.49
CA PRO A 156 42.76 -60.81 20.18
C PRO A 156 43.68 -59.71 19.62
N SER A 157 44.85 -60.10 19.13
CA SER A 157 45.81 -59.17 18.51
C SER A 157 45.28 -58.68 17.15
N THR A 158 44.57 -57.55 17.17
CA THR A 158 44.00 -56.94 15.97
C THR A 158 44.88 -55.81 15.44
N THR A 159 45.76 -56.13 14.49
CA THR A 159 46.59 -55.11 13.79
C THR A 159 45.77 -54.17 12.91
N ASN A 160 44.59 -54.59 12.40
CA ASN A 160 43.67 -53.77 11.60
C ASN A 160 42.19 -53.88 12.03
N GLY A 161 41.88 -54.59 13.12
CA GLY A 161 40.49 -54.78 13.58
C GLY A 161 39.94 -53.55 14.31
N GLY A 162 38.63 -53.35 14.20
CA GLY A 162 37.90 -52.30 14.93
C GLY A 162 37.95 -50.92 14.31
N LEU A 163 38.47 -50.77 13.10
CA LEU A 163 38.41 -49.51 12.34
C LEU A 163 37.05 -49.37 11.65
N PHE A 164 36.30 -48.34 12.02
CA PHE A 164 35.04 -47.93 11.43
C PHE A 164 35.19 -46.62 10.67
N SER A 165 34.33 -46.42 9.68
CA SER A 165 34.08 -45.13 9.04
C SER A 165 32.66 -44.66 9.36
N ILE A 166 32.48 -43.35 9.44
CA ILE A 166 31.20 -42.64 9.57
C ILE A 166 31.09 -41.78 8.33
N ILE A 167 30.06 -42.03 7.52
CA ILE A 167 29.85 -41.37 6.23
C ILE A 167 28.53 -40.60 6.33
N PHE A 168 28.65 -39.28 6.30
CA PHE A 168 27.56 -38.33 6.18
C PHE A 168 27.20 -38.09 4.72
N GLU A 169 25.95 -37.71 4.51
CA GLU A 169 25.39 -37.35 3.21
C GLU A 169 25.70 -35.89 2.85
N ALA A 170 25.18 -35.45 1.71
CA ALA A 170 25.33 -34.06 1.27
C ALA A 170 24.36 -33.12 1.99
N THR A 171 24.86 -31.92 2.31
CA THR A 171 24.11 -30.75 2.78
C THR A 171 22.82 -30.51 1.99
N LEU A 172 21.64 -30.78 2.58
CA LEU A 172 20.37 -30.29 2.06
C LEU A 172 20.34 -28.76 2.17
N THR A 173 20.45 -28.08 1.04
CA THR A 173 20.52 -26.62 0.93
C THR A 173 19.55 -26.12 -0.15
N MET A 174 18.85 -25.02 0.12
CA MET A 174 17.99 -24.32 -0.83
C MET A 174 18.65 -23.01 -1.29
N VAL A 175 19.14 -22.98 -2.52
CA VAL A 175 19.76 -21.79 -3.11
C VAL A 175 18.68 -20.95 -3.78
N SER A 176 18.50 -19.71 -3.34
CA SER A 176 17.67 -18.73 -4.05
C SER A 176 18.45 -18.02 -5.16
N ASP A 177 17.73 -17.51 -6.15
CA ASP A 177 18.26 -16.49 -7.05
C ASP A 177 18.17 -15.08 -6.42
N SER A 178 18.40 -14.04 -7.22
CA SER A 178 18.32 -12.64 -6.79
C SER A 178 16.90 -12.05 -6.81
N GLY A 179 15.86 -12.86 -7.03
CA GLY A 179 14.47 -12.44 -7.25
C GLY A 179 13.66 -12.12 -5.98
N SER A 180 14.30 -11.62 -4.92
CA SER A 180 13.64 -11.38 -3.63
C SER A 180 12.74 -10.13 -3.58
N LEU A 181 12.85 -9.23 -4.56
CA LEU A 181 12.02 -8.04 -4.65
C LEU A 181 10.88 -8.23 -5.65
N PHE A 182 9.65 -8.05 -5.18
CA PHE A 182 8.44 -7.95 -5.99
C PHE A 182 8.03 -6.48 -6.07
N THR A 183 7.87 -5.98 -7.29
CA THR A 183 7.46 -4.58 -7.55
C THR A 183 6.08 -4.56 -8.16
N GLU A 184 5.24 -3.63 -7.74
CA GLU A 184 3.96 -3.38 -8.40
C GLU A 184 4.10 -3.18 -9.92
N LYS A 185 3.13 -3.72 -10.66
CA LYS A 185 3.03 -3.59 -12.11
C LYS A 185 2.82 -2.13 -12.51
N SER A 186 3.22 -1.78 -13.73
CA SER A 186 2.95 -0.46 -14.31
C SER A 186 1.46 -0.10 -14.47
N ALA A 187 0.55 -1.05 -14.21
CA ALA A 187 -0.88 -0.79 -14.10
C ALA A 187 -1.30 -0.15 -12.76
N ASN A 188 -0.41 -0.16 -11.75
CA ASN A 188 -0.61 0.45 -10.41
C ASN A 188 -1.98 0.09 -9.82
N ASN A 189 -2.25 -1.22 -9.81
CA ASN A 189 -3.53 -1.84 -9.47
C ASN A 189 -3.42 -2.86 -8.33
N GLY A 190 -2.32 -2.82 -7.57
CA GLY A 190 -1.99 -3.75 -6.49
C GLY A 190 -1.43 -5.11 -6.94
N GLU A 191 -1.43 -5.45 -8.23
CA GLU A 191 -0.71 -6.64 -8.72
C GLU A 191 0.80 -6.37 -8.75
N VAL A 192 1.60 -7.40 -8.47
CA VAL A 192 3.07 -7.31 -8.46
C VAL A 192 3.69 -8.21 -9.54
N ASP A 193 4.78 -7.72 -10.14
CA ASP A 193 5.73 -8.49 -10.93
C ASP A 193 6.89 -8.99 -10.06
N GLY A 194 7.48 -10.11 -10.47
CA GLY A 194 8.61 -10.75 -9.78
C GLY A 194 8.36 -12.23 -9.50
N ALA A 195 9.45 -12.94 -9.20
CA ALA A 195 9.45 -14.30 -8.69
C ALA A 195 10.81 -14.57 -8.02
N LEU A 196 10.81 -15.21 -6.85
CA LEU A 196 12.03 -15.73 -6.24
C LEU A 196 12.24 -17.17 -6.74
N GLY A 197 13.25 -17.40 -7.58
CA GLY A 197 13.62 -18.74 -8.02
C GLY A 197 14.37 -19.48 -6.92
N LEU A 198 14.06 -20.76 -6.74
CA LEU A 198 14.63 -21.63 -5.72
C LEU A 198 15.18 -22.91 -6.38
N THR A 199 16.41 -23.30 -6.03
CA THR A 199 17.05 -24.55 -6.44
C THR A 199 17.39 -25.38 -5.20
N LEU A 200 16.88 -26.61 -5.15
CA LEU A 200 17.12 -27.55 -4.06
C LEU A 200 18.28 -28.49 -4.40
N LEU A 201 19.25 -28.57 -3.50
CA LEU A 201 20.42 -29.45 -3.59
C LEU A 201 20.28 -30.62 -2.59
N ALA A 202 20.87 -31.77 -2.93
CA ALA A 202 20.88 -33.02 -2.14
C ALA A 202 19.53 -33.73 -1.87
N ASP A 203 18.38 -33.08 -2.08
CA ASP A 203 17.05 -33.74 -2.09
C ASP A 203 16.18 -33.23 -3.25
N THR A 204 14.90 -33.61 -3.28
CA THR A 204 13.85 -33.19 -4.21
C THR A 204 12.62 -32.69 -3.45
N PHE A 205 11.81 -31.84 -4.07
CA PHE A 205 10.51 -31.45 -3.54
C PHE A 205 9.54 -32.65 -3.57
N SER A 206 8.74 -32.80 -2.51
CA SER A 206 7.81 -33.93 -2.31
C SER A 206 6.63 -33.97 -3.29
N THR A 207 6.39 -32.90 -4.04
CA THR A 207 5.33 -32.82 -5.05
C THR A 207 5.67 -31.80 -6.14
N THR A 208 5.00 -31.89 -7.29
CA THR A 208 5.08 -30.90 -8.38
C THR A 208 3.83 -30.01 -8.40
N GLY A 209 3.94 -28.79 -8.92
CA GLY A 209 2.86 -27.80 -8.85
C GLY A 209 2.89 -27.01 -7.54
N PHE A 210 1.72 -26.58 -7.04
CA PHE A 210 1.68 -25.70 -5.87
C PHE A 210 1.85 -26.45 -4.55
N LEU A 211 2.83 -26.03 -3.76
CA LEU A 211 2.94 -26.44 -2.36
C LEU A 211 1.76 -25.90 -1.54
N THR A 212 1.36 -26.66 -0.52
CA THR A 212 0.27 -26.26 0.41
C THR A 212 0.84 -25.52 1.63
N ALA A 213 0.38 -24.29 1.85
CA ALA A 213 0.71 -23.46 3.01
C ALA A 213 0.25 -24.11 4.33
N ASN A 214 1.00 -23.87 5.41
CA ASN A 214 0.88 -24.52 6.73
C ASN A 214 1.03 -26.06 6.68
N THR A 215 1.64 -26.60 5.63
CA THR A 215 2.00 -28.02 5.52
C THR A 215 3.42 -28.16 4.97
N HIS A 216 3.70 -27.53 3.83
CA HIS A 216 5.01 -27.57 3.16
C HIS A 216 5.81 -26.28 3.40
N TYR A 217 5.14 -25.15 3.64
CA TYR A 217 5.78 -23.89 4.02
C TYR A 217 4.82 -23.09 4.90
N HIS A 218 5.33 -22.13 5.65
CA HIS A 218 4.55 -21.14 6.39
C HIS A 218 5.27 -19.79 6.39
N LEU A 219 4.58 -18.74 6.81
CA LEU A 219 5.22 -17.46 7.11
C LEU A 219 5.79 -17.51 8.53
N THR A 220 6.97 -16.94 8.72
CA THR A 220 7.56 -16.77 10.06
C THR A 220 6.72 -15.81 10.89
N ALA A 221 6.65 -16.06 12.20
CA ALA A 221 5.84 -15.23 13.10
C ALA A 221 6.30 -13.76 13.06
N GLY A 222 5.39 -12.85 12.70
CA GLY A 222 5.66 -11.43 12.51
C GLY A 222 5.73 -10.98 11.05
N SER A 223 5.92 -11.90 10.10
CA SER A 223 5.80 -11.60 8.66
C SER A 223 4.34 -11.63 8.22
N SER A 224 3.91 -10.60 7.47
CA SER A 224 2.57 -10.51 6.90
C SER A 224 2.63 -10.14 5.41
N VAL A 225 1.93 -10.90 4.58
CA VAL A 225 1.70 -10.56 3.17
C VAL A 225 0.71 -9.38 3.08
N PRO A 226 0.93 -8.40 2.18
CA PRO A 226 -0.02 -7.30 1.95
C PRO A 226 -1.44 -7.80 1.70
N ALA A 227 -2.43 -7.11 2.28
CA ALA A 227 -3.83 -7.54 2.21
C ALA A 227 -4.31 -7.66 0.76
N GLY A 228 -4.89 -8.81 0.39
CA GLY A 228 -5.34 -9.11 -0.98
C GLY A 228 -4.39 -10.02 -1.77
N LEU A 229 -3.07 -9.85 -1.61
CA LEU A 229 -2.08 -10.75 -2.19
C LEU A 229 -2.10 -12.12 -1.51
N VAL A 230 -1.80 -13.16 -2.29
CA VAL A 230 -1.62 -14.53 -1.77
C VAL A 230 -0.28 -15.07 -2.24
N LEU A 231 0.58 -15.44 -1.28
CA LEU A 231 1.85 -16.10 -1.57
C LEU A 231 1.60 -17.55 -2.01
N LYS A 232 2.29 -17.97 -3.06
CA LYS A 232 2.32 -19.34 -3.56
C LYS A 232 3.76 -19.76 -3.83
N VAL A 233 4.04 -21.05 -3.63
CA VAL A 233 5.28 -21.68 -4.07
C VAL A 233 4.93 -22.71 -5.14
N LEU A 234 5.46 -22.55 -6.34
CA LEU A 234 5.24 -23.39 -7.51
C LEU A 234 6.49 -24.23 -7.80
N VAL A 235 6.41 -25.55 -7.57
CA VAL A 235 7.46 -26.50 -7.94
C VAL A 235 7.36 -26.80 -9.44
N ALA A 236 8.34 -26.34 -10.20
CA ALA A 236 8.43 -26.50 -11.65
C ALA A 236 9.14 -27.81 -12.06
N SER A 237 10.09 -28.28 -11.25
CA SER A 237 10.77 -29.57 -11.40
C SER A 237 11.12 -30.14 -10.03
N PRO A 238 11.53 -31.42 -9.90
CA PRO A 238 11.89 -32.02 -8.61
C PRO A 238 12.94 -31.23 -7.81
N ASN A 239 13.78 -30.42 -8.46
CA ASN A 239 14.83 -29.63 -7.83
C ASN A 239 14.62 -28.11 -7.96
N THR A 240 13.53 -27.64 -8.57
CA THR A 240 13.31 -26.20 -8.75
C THR A 240 11.89 -25.75 -8.45
N ALA A 241 11.78 -24.65 -7.73
CA ALA A 241 10.52 -23.99 -7.41
C ALA A 241 10.63 -22.47 -7.60
N SER A 242 9.49 -21.78 -7.59
CA SER A 242 9.45 -20.33 -7.49
C SER A 242 8.43 -19.87 -6.46
N VAL A 243 8.80 -18.85 -5.67
CA VAL A 243 7.83 -18.08 -4.87
C VAL A 243 7.24 -17.01 -5.76
N VAL A 244 5.91 -16.90 -5.75
CA VAL A 244 5.14 -15.92 -6.52
C VAL A 244 3.99 -15.36 -5.68
N PHE A 245 3.59 -14.13 -5.96
CA PHE A 245 2.31 -13.59 -5.50
C PHE A 245 1.24 -13.73 -6.58
N ILE A 246 0.00 -13.99 -6.15
CA ILE A 246 -1.19 -13.92 -7.00
C ILE A 246 -2.22 -12.98 -6.37
N ASN A 247 -3.22 -12.58 -7.18
CA ASN A 247 -4.18 -11.51 -6.90
C ASN A 247 -3.51 -10.11 -6.84
N ALA A 248 -4.27 -9.13 -6.36
CA ALA A 248 -3.85 -7.74 -6.17
C ALA A 248 -3.96 -7.34 -4.70
N ALA A 249 -3.08 -6.45 -4.25
CA ALA A 249 -3.16 -5.81 -2.94
C ALA A 249 -4.31 -4.78 -2.89
N SER A 250 -4.86 -4.56 -1.69
CA SER A 250 -5.77 -3.45 -1.40
C SER A 250 -5.78 -3.15 0.11
N PRO A 251 -5.37 -1.95 0.56
CA PRO A 251 -4.73 -0.87 -0.21
C PRO A 251 -3.32 -1.24 -0.74
N HIS A 252 -2.79 -0.42 -1.64
CA HIS A 252 -1.53 -0.65 -2.37
C HIS A 252 -0.68 0.62 -2.57
N ASN A 253 -0.64 1.55 -1.60
CA ASN A 253 0.24 2.74 -1.71
C ASN A 253 1.65 2.44 -1.16
N VAL A 254 2.61 3.38 -1.28
CA VAL A 254 3.97 3.18 -0.72
C VAL A 254 4.01 2.98 0.80
N SER A 255 2.94 3.36 1.52
CA SER A 255 2.73 3.06 2.94
C SER A 255 2.59 1.56 3.23
N GLU A 256 2.11 0.80 2.25
CA GLU A 256 1.83 -0.63 2.33
C GLU A 256 3.01 -1.49 1.84
N ASN A 257 4.16 -0.87 1.57
CA ASN A 257 5.40 -1.57 1.27
C ASN A 257 5.83 -2.42 2.47
N VAL A 258 6.15 -3.70 2.22
CA VAL A 258 6.57 -4.65 3.26
C VAL A 258 7.91 -5.24 2.89
N SER A 259 8.91 -5.07 3.77
CA SER A 259 10.20 -5.78 3.68
C SER A 259 10.27 -6.90 4.70
N GLY A 260 11.05 -7.94 4.40
CA GLY A 260 11.29 -9.06 5.33
C GLY A 260 10.08 -9.96 5.54
N ILE A 261 9.32 -10.26 4.49
CA ILE A 261 8.36 -11.36 4.51
C ILE A 261 9.18 -12.66 4.45
N THR A 262 9.32 -13.36 5.57
CA THR A 262 10.07 -14.61 5.65
C THR A 262 9.14 -15.81 5.40
N VAL A 263 9.42 -16.56 4.34
CA VAL A 263 8.83 -17.86 4.06
C VAL A 263 9.74 -18.95 4.64
N THR A 264 9.24 -19.75 5.57
CA THR A 264 9.96 -20.91 6.12
C THR A 264 9.41 -22.18 5.50
N PHE A 265 10.28 -23.00 4.92
CA PHE A 265 9.95 -24.31 4.37
C PHE A 265 9.94 -25.38 5.47
N LEU A 266 8.93 -26.22 5.45
CA LEU A 266 8.69 -27.28 6.43
C LEU A 266 9.18 -28.63 5.89
N PRO A 267 9.53 -29.59 6.76
CA PRO A 267 10.07 -30.89 6.34
C PRO A 267 9.22 -31.65 5.31
N ALA A 268 7.89 -31.49 5.33
CA ALA A 268 6.98 -32.11 4.38
C ALA A 268 7.06 -31.55 2.93
N ALA A 269 7.79 -30.45 2.69
CA ALA A 269 8.10 -29.96 1.34
C ALA A 269 9.08 -30.85 0.58
N PHE A 270 9.78 -31.75 1.26
CA PHE A 270 10.96 -32.45 0.76
C PHE A 270 10.73 -33.97 0.77
N THR A 271 11.34 -34.70 -0.16
CA THR A 271 11.10 -36.14 -0.35
C THR A 271 11.75 -36.98 0.75
N GLY A 272 12.90 -36.57 1.29
CA GLY A 272 13.48 -37.17 2.49
C GLY A 272 12.56 -36.99 3.70
N GLY A 273 11.90 -35.83 3.81
CA GLY A 273 11.06 -35.48 4.94
C GLY A 273 11.79 -34.68 6.02
N SER A 274 12.92 -34.05 5.66
CA SER A 274 13.68 -33.07 6.45
C SER A 274 13.80 -31.75 5.68
N ALA A 275 13.84 -30.63 6.39
CA ALA A 275 14.14 -29.32 5.80
C ALA A 275 15.65 -29.05 5.86
N PRO A 276 16.19 -28.10 5.06
CA PRO A 276 17.52 -27.55 5.29
C PRO A 276 17.71 -27.14 6.76
N SER A 277 18.93 -27.35 7.27
CA SER A 277 19.34 -27.02 8.65
C SER A 277 20.38 -25.88 8.71
N ASP A 278 20.78 -25.37 7.54
CA ASP A 278 21.80 -24.33 7.34
C ASP A 278 21.23 -22.90 7.33
N GLY A 279 19.92 -22.75 7.58
CA GLY A 279 19.18 -21.47 7.52
C GLY A 279 18.58 -21.19 6.14
N SER A 280 18.88 -21.98 5.10
CA SER A 280 18.35 -21.80 3.75
C SER A 280 16.89 -22.25 3.59
N GLU A 281 16.32 -22.91 4.61
CA GLU A 281 14.89 -23.16 4.70
C GLU A 281 14.08 -21.86 4.87
N GLN A 282 14.72 -20.73 5.19
CA GLN A 282 14.11 -19.42 5.34
C GLN A 282 14.45 -18.49 4.18
N GLN A 283 13.42 -18.00 3.51
CA GLN A 283 13.53 -17.17 2.31
C GLN A 283 12.86 -15.82 2.55
N ASN A 284 13.63 -14.73 2.44
CA ASN A 284 13.15 -13.36 2.67
C ASN A 284 12.77 -12.70 1.35
N ILE A 285 11.57 -12.13 1.30
CA ILE A 285 11.09 -11.36 0.15
C ILE A 285 10.52 -10.01 0.60
N ASP A 286 10.63 -9.04 -0.31
CA ASP A 286 10.16 -7.68 -0.17
C ASP A 286 9.08 -7.39 -1.23
N VAL A 287 8.07 -6.60 -0.86
CA VAL A 287 7.01 -6.12 -1.76
C VAL A 287 7.00 -4.59 -1.74
N GLN A 288 7.13 -3.99 -2.91
CA GLN A 288 7.10 -2.54 -3.11
C GLN A 288 6.00 -2.13 -4.07
N PHE A 289 5.08 -1.31 -3.58
CA PHE A 289 4.07 -0.61 -4.34
C PHE A 289 4.52 0.82 -4.70
N THR A 290 3.76 1.42 -5.61
CA THR A 290 3.83 2.83 -5.98
C THR A 290 2.70 3.61 -5.31
N ASN A 291 2.59 4.91 -5.55
CA ASN A 291 1.44 5.68 -5.08
C ASN A 291 0.39 5.74 -6.19
N ASN A 292 -0.88 5.66 -5.82
CA ASN A 292 -1.96 5.97 -6.76
C ASN A 292 -1.90 7.46 -7.18
N PRO A 293 -2.29 7.78 -8.43
CA PRO A 293 -2.40 9.16 -8.87
C PRO A 293 -3.48 9.92 -8.08
N SER A 294 -3.31 11.22 -7.95
CA SER A 294 -4.26 12.10 -7.24
C SER A 294 -4.49 13.39 -8.03
N ILE A 295 -5.74 13.87 -8.02
CA ILE A 295 -6.17 15.12 -8.67
C ILE A 295 -6.20 16.27 -7.65
N SER A 296 -5.68 17.41 -8.06
CA SER A 296 -5.69 18.67 -7.30
C SER A 296 -6.44 19.76 -8.05
N TYR A 297 -7.04 20.72 -7.35
CA TYR A 297 -7.81 21.82 -7.93
C TYR A 297 -7.17 23.18 -7.61
N PRO A 298 -6.01 23.52 -8.22
CA PRO A 298 -5.16 24.63 -7.78
C PRO A 298 -5.79 26.03 -7.97
N SER A 299 -6.80 26.15 -8.82
CA SER A 299 -7.61 27.37 -8.98
C SER A 299 -8.66 27.59 -7.88
N GLY A 300 -8.82 26.63 -6.95
CA GLY A 300 -9.99 26.54 -6.07
C GLY A 300 -11.20 25.93 -6.78
N THR A 301 -12.35 25.93 -6.07
CA THR A 301 -13.55 25.16 -6.44
C THR A 301 -14.83 26.00 -6.60
N THR A 302 -14.73 27.33 -6.63
CA THR A 302 -15.89 28.23 -6.79
C THR A 302 -15.93 28.89 -8.18
N PHE A 303 -17.07 28.76 -8.85
CA PHE A 303 -17.46 29.56 -9.99
C PHE A 303 -18.22 30.81 -9.56
N TYR A 304 -17.94 31.94 -10.19
CA TYR A 304 -18.55 33.24 -9.92
C TYR A 304 -19.32 33.72 -11.15
N GLU A 305 -20.50 34.27 -10.93
CA GLU A 305 -21.25 34.97 -11.96
C GLU A 305 -20.52 36.24 -12.44
N ASN A 306 -20.65 36.51 -13.74
CA ASN A 306 -20.22 37.74 -14.40
C ASN A 306 -20.91 38.96 -13.76
N GLY A 307 -20.17 40.08 -13.64
CA GLY A 307 -20.70 41.34 -13.12
C GLY A 307 -21.89 41.92 -13.89
N SER A 308 -22.19 41.43 -15.09
CA SER A 308 -23.41 41.77 -15.85
C SER A 308 -24.67 41.01 -15.39
N ASN A 309 -24.58 40.10 -14.42
CA ASN A 309 -25.70 39.52 -13.68
C ASN A 309 -26.83 38.86 -14.49
N PHE A 310 -26.49 38.21 -15.61
CA PHE A 310 -27.42 37.51 -16.51
C PHE A 310 -27.32 35.96 -16.41
N GLY A 311 -26.76 35.43 -15.33
CA GLY A 311 -26.56 34.00 -15.11
C GLY A 311 -25.33 33.41 -15.80
N GLY A 312 -24.57 34.21 -16.55
CA GLY A 312 -23.31 33.77 -17.19
C GLY A 312 -22.15 33.75 -16.21
N ILE A 313 -21.31 32.72 -16.27
CA ILE A 313 -20.17 32.52 -15.37
C ILE A 313 -18.89 33.13 -15.97
N GLN A 314 -18.10 33.84 -15.16
CA GLN A 314 -16.94 34.61 -15.65
C GLN A 314 -15.60 33.88 -15.57
N ASN A 315 -15.42 33.01 -14.58
CA ASN A 315 -14.13 32.36 -14.31
C ASN A 315 -14.09 30.94 -14.85
N THR A 316 -12.89 30.38 -14.77
CA THR A 316 -12.54 29.05 -15.23
C THR A 316 -11.72 28.43 -14.12
N LEU A 317 -11.91 27.14 -13.88
CA LEU A 317 -11.16 26.37 -12.89
C LEU A 317 -10.25 25.36 -13.59
N THR A 318 -9.25 24.86 -12.86
CA THR A 318 -8.34 23.83 -13.34
C THR A 318 -8.30 22.64 -12.40
N ALA A 319 -8.03 21.47 -12.98
CA ALA A 319 -7.75 20.24 -12.25
C ALA A 319 -6.45 19.64 -12.79
N SER A 320 -5.51 19.29 -11.91
CA SER A 320 -4.19 18.77 -12.28
C SER A 320 -3.94 17.43 -11.62
N ILE A 321 -3.57 16.41 -12.39
CA ILE A 321 -3.24 15.06 -11.91
C ILE A 321 -1.74 14.88 -11.68
N SER A 322 -1.42 14.04 -10.70
CA SER A 322 -0.07 13.66 -10.32
C SER A 322 0.23 12.20 -10.69
N LEU A 323 1.52 11.90 -10.92
CA LEU A 323 2.07 10.58 -11.27
C LEU A 323 1.66 10.08 -12.67
N ASP A 324 0.40 9.74 -12.88
CA ASP A 324 -0.11 9.20 -14.15
C ASP A 324 -0.82 10.28 -14.99
N PRO A 325 -0.68 10.27 -16.32
CA PRO A 325 -1.36 11.24 -17.17
C PRO A 325 -2.82 10.86 -17.48
N PHE A 326 -3.61 11.87 -17.81
CA PHE A 326 -4.92 11.69 -18.44
C PHE A 326 -4.78 11.07 -19.84
N ALA A 327 -5.73 10.21 -20.20
CA ALA A 327 -5.87 9.60 -21.52
C ALA A 327 -6.21 10.63 -22.61
N VAL A 328 -6.67 11.84 -22.24
CA VAL A 328 -6.85 12.97 -23.15
C VAL A 328 -5.76 14.00 -22.84
N SER A 329 -4.88 14.27 -23.80
CA SER A 329 -3.74 15.19 -23.64
C SER A 329 -3.96 16.58 -24.23
N SER A 330 -5.04 16.79 -24.99
CA SER A 330 -5.46 18.11 -25.47
C SER A 330 -6.92 18.10 -25.96
N GLY A 331 -7.59 19.25 -25.90
CA GLY A 331 -8.93 19.47 -26.47
C GLY A 331 -10.08 19.06 -25.55
N THR A 332 -11.31 19.12 -26.05
CA THR A 332 -12.52 18.84 -25.26
C THR A 332 -12.56 17.38 -24.82
N VAL A 333 -12.73 17.15 -23.51
CA VAL A 333 -12.92 15.83 -22.92
C VAL A 333 -14.35 15.36 -23.17
N SER A 334 -14.52 14.11 -23.61
CA SER A 334 -15.84 13.53 -23.85
C SER A 334 -16.67 13.44 -22.55
N PRO A 335 -17.98 13.74 -22.56
CA PRO A 335 -18.88 13.45 -21.44
C PRO A 335 -19.02 11.95 -21.08
N SER A 336 -18.37 11.04 -21.82
CA SER A 336 -18.20 9.64 -21.40
C SER A 336 -17.06 9.43 -20.39
N TYR A 337 -16.23 10.44 -20.14
CA TYR A 337 -15.05 10.39 -19.26
C TYR A 337 -15.27 11.11 -17.92
N TYR A 338 -16.42 11.78 -17.74
CA TYR A 338 -16.84 12.38 -16.48
C TYR A 338 -18.36 12.39 -16.39
N SER A 339 -18.89 12.31 -15.17
CA SER A 339 -20.31 12.53 -14.90
C SER A 339 -20.49 13.83 -14.10
N VAL A 340 -21.61 14.52 -14.33
CA VAL A 340 -21.96 15.76 -13.63
C VAL A 340 -23.32 15.61 -12.96
N ASN A 341 -23.47 16.17 -11.76
CA ASN A 341 -24.72 16.13 -11.00
C ASN A 341 -24.95 17.48 -10.30
N GLY A 342 -26.19 17.98 -10.28
CA GLY A 342 -26.54 19.24 -9.61
C GLY A 342 -26.19 20.53 -10.36
N VAL A 343 -25.78 20.47 -11.63
CA VAL A 343 -25.44 21.68 -12.42
C VAL A 343 -26.68 22.61 -12.49
N PRO A 344 -26.54 23.92 -12.23
CA PRO A 344 -27.66 24.86 -12.30
C PRO A 344 -28.34 24.84 -13.67
N GLY A 345 -29.67 24.81 -13.68
CA GLY A 345 -30.45 24.75 -14.93
C GLY A 345 -30.11 25.90 -15.87
N GLY A 346 -29.83 25.59 -17.14
CA GLY A 346 -29.38 26.54 -18.16
C GLY A 346 -27.87 26.50 -18.42
N LEU A 347 -27.06 26.22 -17.38
CA LEU A 347 -25.61 26.03 -17.52
C LEU A 347 -25.25 24.64 -18.04
N ALA A 348 -24.09 24.53 -18.69
CA ALA A 348 -23.49 23.27 -19.10
C ALA A 348 -22.01 23.22 -18.71
N VAL A 349 -21.54 22.08 -18.21
CA VAL A 349 -20.12 21.86 -17.91
C VAL A 349 -19.36 21.53 -19.19
N GLU A 350 -18.24 22.21 -19.42
CA GLU A 350 -17.23 21.83 -20.40
C GLU A 350 -15.91 21.53 -19.69
N VAL A 351 -15.31 20.38 -20.02
CA VAL A 351 -13.96 20.01 -19.57
C VAL A 351 -13.04 19.93 -20.79
N LYS A 352 -11.86 20.54 -20.72
CA LYS A 352 -10.84 20.53 -21.78
C LYS A 352 -9.49 20.13 -21.21
N ALA A 353 -8.84 19.14 -21.79
CA ALA A 353 -7.43 18.90 -21.52
C ALA A 353 -6.59 20.02 -22.15
N THR A 354 -5.72 20.63 -21.36
CA THR A 354 -4.72 21.61 -21.79
C THR A 354 -3.32 21.01 -21.86
N SER A 355 -3.09 19.94 -21.09
CA SER A 355 -1.91 19.08 -21.17
C SER A 355 -2.31 17.62 -20.88
N ALA A 356 -1.33 16.70 -20.87
CA ALA A 356 -1.56 15.33 -20.38
C ALA A 356 -1.74 15.25 -18.84
N SER A 357 -1.50 16.34 -18.11
CA SER A 357 -1.62 16.41 -16.65
C SER A 357 -2.62 17.46 -16.17
N ASP A 358 -3.20 18.29 -17.06
CA ASP A 358 -4.03 19.44 -16.70
C ASP A 358 -5.32 19.50 -17.50
N LEU A 359 -6.42 19.75 -16.78
CA LEU A 359 -7.75 20.04 -17.30
C LEU A 359 -8.16 21.47 -16.96
N GLU A 360 -8.88 22.08 -17.88
CA GLU A 360 -9.64 23.32 -17.75
C GLU A 360 -11.13 22.98 -17.63
N ILE A 361 -11.83 23.56 -16.66
CA ILE A 361 -13.25 23.34 -16.37
C ILE A 361 -14.00 24.67 -16.49
N LYS A 362 -15.03 24.70 -17.34
CA LYS A 362 -15.86 25.88 -17.61
C LYS A 362 -17.34 25.57 -17.43
N LEU A 363 -18.10 26.59 -17.04
CA LEU A 363 -19.56 26.61 -17.15
C LEU A 363 -19.94 27.48 -18.35
N LEU A 364 -20.57 26.87 -19.33
CA LEU A 364 -21.09 27.51 -20.54
C LEU A 364 -22.55 27.95 -20.35
N ASN A 365 -23.01 28.81 -21.27
CA ASN A 365 -24.37 29.38 -21.32
C ASN A 365 -24.69 30.32 -20.13
N GLN A 366 -25.96 30.38 -19.75
CA GLN A 366 -26.51 31.25 -18.70
C GLN A 366 -27.41 30.41 -17.80
N ALA A 367 -27.38 30.65 -16.49
CA ALA A 367 -28.32 30.04 -15.56
C ALA A 367 -29.72 30.62 -15.72
N ASN A 368 -30.75 29.77 -15.67
CA ASN A 368 -32.17 30.16 -15.71
C ASN A 368 -32.61 30.92 -14.45
N LEU A 369 -31.90 30.70 -13.34
CA LEU A 369 -32.10 31.34 -12.05
C LEU A 369 -30.71 31.71 -11.51
N ASN A 370 -30.49 33.00 -11.28
CA ASN A 370 -29.18 33.58 -10.99
C ASN A 370 -29.23 34.66 -9.89
N GLN A 371 -30.11 34.49 -8.92
CA GLN A 371 -30.15 35.33 -7.73
C GLN A 371 -29.26 34.70 -6.64
N ILE A 372 -28.82 35.47 -5.64
CA ILE A 372 -27.93 34.97 -4.58
C ILE A 372 -28.53 33.79 -3.78
N GLN A 373 -29.86 33.71 -3.72
CA GLN A 373 -30.63 32.60 -3.14
C GLN A 373 -30.61 31.31 -3.98
N ASN A 374 -30.08 31.37 -5.21
CA ASN A 374 -29.85 30.22 -6.08
C ASN A 374 -28.40 29.72 -6.03
N ASN A 375 -27.55 30.31 -5.18
CA ASN A 375 -26.20 29.81 -4.93
C ASN A 375 -26.28 28.34 -4.51
N THR A 376 -25.49 27.51 -5.17
CA THR A 376 -25.60 26.05 -5.07
C THR A 376 -24.25 25.40 -5.34
N SER A 377 -24.18 24.08 -5.20
CA SER A 377 -23.03 23.29 -5.64
C SER A 377 -23.46 22.21 -6.63
N PHE A 378 -22.51 21.80 -7.45
CA PHE A 378 -22.62 20.66 -8.34
C PHE A 378 -21.38 19.79 -8.21
N THR A 379 -21.48 18.51 -8.57
CA THR A 379 -20.37 17.56 -8.49
C THR A 379 -19.92 17.15 -9.88
N ILE A 380 -18.61 17.05 -10.08
CA ILE A 380 -18.01 16.32 -11.20
C ILE A 380 -17.34 15.07 -10.62
N THR A 381 -17.61 13.91 -11.20
CA THR A 381 -16.84 12.68 -10.97
C THR A 381 -16.16 12.28 -12.27
N PHE A 382 -14.83 12.28 -12.27
CA PHE A 382 -14.01 11.76 -13.35
C PHE A 382 -14.05 10.23 -13.36
N LEU A 383 -14.30 9.64 -14.54
CA LEU A 383 -14.50 8.20 -14.70
C LEU A 383 -13.19 7.50 -15.11
N PRO A 384 -13.03 6.19 -14.84
CA PRO A 384 -11.81 5.44 -15.16
C PRO A 384 -11.27 5.64 -16.60
N ALA A 385 -12.15 5.86 -17.57
CA ALA A 385 -11.78 6.09 -18.98
C ALA A 385 -10.99 7.40 -19.23
N LEU A 386 -10.95 8.33 -18.26
CA LEU A 386 -10.15 9.56 -18.35
C LEU A 386 -8.66 9.33 -18.07
N PHE A 387 -8.29 8.23 -17.42
CA PHE A 387 -6.93 7.96 -16.97
C PHE A 387 -6.23 6.99 -17.93
N SER A 388 -4.93 7.21 -18.19
CA SER A 388 -4.16 6.33 -19.08
C SER A 388 -3.51 5.14 -18.38
N GLY A 389 -3.38 5.22 -17.05
CA GLY A 389 -2.79 4.21 -16.17
C GLY A 389 -3.73 3.89 -15.01
N ALA A 390 -3.26 4.06 -13.77
CA ALA A 390 -4.11 3.90 -12.59
C ALA A 390 -5.17 4.99 -12.49
N VAL A 391 -6.21 4.67 -11.72
CA VAL A 391 -7.31 5.58 -11.38
C VAL A 391 -7.07 6.06 -9.95
N PRO A 392 -7.28 7.35 -9.64
CA PRO A 392 -7.27 7.82 -8.25
C PRO A 392 -8.28 7.04 -7.41
N THR A 393 -7.83 6.64 -6.21
CA THR A 393 -8.66 5.92 -5.21
C THR A 393 -8.72 6.66 -3.87
N ASP A 394 -8.21 7.89 -3.82
CA ASP A 394 -8.22 8.78 -2.66
C ASP A 394 -9.49 9.66 -2.58
N GLY A 395 -10.39 9.56 -3.57
CA GLY A 395 -11.61 10.35 -3.70
C GLY A 395 -11.42 11.66 -4.48
N SER A 396 -10.19 11.99 -4.91
CA SER A 396 -9.89 13.22 -5.65
C SER A 396 -10.54 13.29 -7.04
N GLU A 397 -10.94 12.14 -7.58
CA GLU A 397 -11.70 12.01 -8.82
C GLU A 397 -13.13 12.55 -8.71
N THR A 398 -13.66 12.77 -7.50
CA THR A 398 -14.98 13.35 -7.25
C THR A 398 -14.90 14.67 -6.49
N GLN A 399 -15.20 15.78 -7.17
CA GLN A 399 -15.12 17.13 -6.59
C GLN A 399 -16.46 17.88 -6.66
N SER A 400 -16.84 18.49 -5.53
CA SER A 400 -17.93 19.45 -5.44
C SER A 400 -17.43 20.86 -5.78
N PHE A 401 -18.10 21.52 -6.72
CA PHE A 401 -17.84 22.89 -7.13
C PHE A 401 -19.01 23.78 -6.71
N ASN A 402 -18.72 24.97 -6.21
CA ASN A 402 -19.73 25.96 -5.85
C ASN A 402 -20.03 26.86 -7.06
N VAL A 403 -21.25 27.37 -7.15
CA VAL A 403 -21.65 28.42 -8.09
C VAL A 403 -22.26 29.56 -7.28
N GLU A 404 -21.57 30.70 -7.29
CA GLU A 404 -21.97 31.93 -6.60
C GLU A 404 -22.50 32.95 -7.59
N PHE A 405 -23.82 33.12 -7.57
CA PHE A 405 -24.57 34.17 -8.23
C PHE A 405 -24.59 35.46 -7.41
N LYS A 406 -24.98 36.55 -8.06
CA LYS A 406 -25.09 37.89 -7.49
C LYS A 406 -26.49 38.43 -7.73
N ASP A 407 -26.91 39.38 -6.90
CA ASP A 407 -28.12 40.16 -7.14
C ASP A 407 -27.74 41.51 -7.74
N ASN A 408 -28.45 41.93 -8.78
CA ASN A 408 -28.29 43.27 -9.35
C ASN A 408 -29.41 44.20 -8.83
N PRO A 409 -29.09 45.24 -8.03
CA PRO A 409 -30.09 46.14 -7.49
C PRO A 409 -30.72 47.03 -8.56
N ALA A 410 -31.97 47.43 -8.31
CA ALA A 410 -32.59 48.56 -9.00
C ALA A 410 -32.31 49.85 -8.21
N PHE A 411 -32.30 50.99 -8.90
CA PHE A 411 -32.07 52.30 -8.29
C PHE A 411 -33.27 53.24 -8.51
N LEU A 412 -33.76 53.89 -7.45
CA LEU A 412 -34.80 54.91 -7.49
C LEU A 412 -34.20 56.30 -7.20
N PHE A 413 -34.56 57.31 -7.98
CA PHE A 413 -34.02 58.68 -7.86
C PHE A 413 -35.01 59.76 -8.35
N GLU A 414 -34.88 60.98 -7.86
CA GLU A 414 -35.61 62.16 -8.37
C GLU A 414 -35.03 62.62 -9.71
N ALA A 415 -35.92 62.95 -10.66
CA ALA A 415 -35.59 63.62 -11.91
C ALA A 415 -35.05 65.04 -11.68
N ASN A 416 -34.08 65.48 -12.49
CA ASN A 416 -33.53 66.83 -12.37
C ASN A 416 -34.62 67.92 -12.60
N GLY A 417 -34.90 68.69 -11.55
CA GLY A 417 -35.80 69.85 -11.58
C GLY A 417 -37.27 69.54 -11.30
N LEU A 418 -38.07 70.59 -11.22
CA LEU A 418 -39.53 70.49 -11.15
C LEU A 418 -40.12 70.69 -12.53
N HIS A 419 -41.19 69.95 -12.82
CA HIS A 419 -41.83 69.84 -14.12
C HIS A 419 -43.35 69.87 -13.97
N ASN A 420 -44.07 70.27 -15.02
CA ASN A 420 -45.54 70.16 -15.04
C ASN A 420 -45.99 68.76 -15.51
N GLY A 421 -47.30 68.58 -15.63
CA GLY A 421 -47.93 67.36 -16.13
C GLY A 421 -47.76 67.12 -17.64
N ASN A 422 -47.12 68.02 -18.39
CA ASN A 422 -46.84 67.84 -19.82
C ASN A 422 -45.33 67.69 -20.06
N VAL A 423 -44.83 66.48 -19.86
CA VAL A 423 -43.45 66.13 -20.22
C VAL A 423 -43.33 65.49 -21.61
N GLY A 424 -44.46 65.24 -22.30
CA GLY A 424 -44.49 64.50 -23.56
C GLY A 424 -44.62 62.97 -23.36
N GLY A 425 -45.37 62.58 -22.32
CA GLY A 425 -45.62 61.19 -21.96
C GLY A 425 -44.37 60.36 -21.66
N ARG A 426 -44.48 59.03 -21.85
CA ARG A 426 -43.42 58.04 -21.58
C ARG A 426 -42.06 58.45 -22.14
N LEU A 427 -42.01 58.79 -23.43
CA LEU A 427 -40.76 59.11 -24.13
C LEU A 427 -40.09 60.35 -23.50
N GLY A 428 -40.89 61.37 -23.19
CA GLY A 428 -40.41 62.59 -22.54
C GLY A 428 -39.89 62.36 -21.12
N ILE A 429 -40.60 61.61 -20.29
CA ILE A 429 -40.15 61.34 -18.91
C ILE A 429 -38.93 60.42 -18.86
N ASP A 430 -38.86 59.40 -19.71
CA ASP A 430 -37.68 58.54 -19.83
C ASP A 430 -36.46 59.37 -20.23
N GLN A 431 -36.62 60.28 -21.20
CA GLN A 431 -35.53 61.15 -21.63
C GLN A 431 -35.05 62.10 -20.51
N ILE A 432 -35.94 62.58 -19.64
CA ILE A 432 -35.58 63.34 -18.44
C ILE A 432 -34.77 62.47 -17.47
N CYS A 433 -35.18 61.22 -17.27
CA CYS A 433 -34.48 60.27 -16.38
C CYS A 433 -33.08 59.90 -16.91
N GLU A 434 -32.94 59.62 -18.21
CA GLU A 434 -31.65 59.37 -18.88
C GLU A 434 -30.70 60.57 -18.74
N ASN A 435 -31.20 61.78 -19.02
CA ASN A 435 -30.41 63.01 -18.84
C ASN A 435 -30.02 63.22 -17.37
N THR A 436 -30.91 62.90 -16.43
CA THR A 436 -30.64 63.03 -14.99
C THR A 436 -29.53 62.09 -14.57
N ILE A 437 -29.64 60.79 -14.83
CA ILE A 437 -28.67 59.79 -14.38
C ILE A 437 -27.28 60.01 -15.03
N ALA A 438 -27.25 60.48 -16.28
CA ALA A 438 -26.01 60.87 -16.97
C ALA A 438 -25.28 62.06 -16.29
N THR A 439 -26.02 63.02 -15.69
CA THR A 439 -25.39 64.11 -14.93
C THR A 439 -24.92 63.71 -13.53
N LEU A 440 -25.49 62.66 -12.95
CA LEU A 440 -25.19 62.20 -11.59
C LEU A 440 -23.99 61.22 -11.52
N GLY A 441 -23.51 60.72 -12.66
CA GLY A 441 -22.34 59.80 -12.70
C GLY A 441 -22.62 58.43 -12.07
N ALA A 442 -23.89 58.01 -12.07
CA ALA A 442 -24.38 56.78 -11.46
C ALA A 442 -24.01 55.50 -12.25
N PRO A 443 -24.24 54.29 -11.68
CA PRO A 443 -23.97 53.03 -12.36
C PRO A 443 -24.71 52.91 -13.69
N SER A 444 -24.02 52.38 -14.71
CA SER A 444 -24.64 52.05 -16.00
C SER A 444 -25.74 51.00 -15.81
N LYS A 445 -26.91 51.24 -16.42
CA LYS A 445 -28.08 50.37 -16.38
C LYS A 445 -28.69 50.24 -17.77
N ASN A 446 -29.18 49.05 -18.13
CA ASN A 446 -29.78 48.78 -19.44
C ASN A 446 -31.10 49.56 -19.63
N TYR A 447 -31.86 49.74 -18.55
CA TYR A 447 -33.16 50.40 -18.55
C TYR A 447 -33.18 51.56 -17.56
N ILE A 448 -33.51 52.74 -18.06
CA ILE A 448 -33.74 53.96 -17.27
C ILE A 448 -35.14 54.47 -17.65
N LYS A 449 -36.04 54.57 -16.67
CA LYS A 449 -37.46 54.82 -16.91
C LYS A 449 -38.05 55.84 -15.94
N GLY A 450 -38.98 56.66 -16.42
CA GLY A 450 -39.84 57.47 -15.55
C GLY A 450 -40.71 56.60 -14.66
N PHE A 451 -40.62 56.76 -13.35
CA PHE A 451 -41.39 56.00 -12.37
C PHE A 451 -42.82 56.56 -12.27
N VAL A 452 -43.61 56.34 -13.32
CA VAL A 452 -44.98 56.84 -13.52
C VAL A 452 -45.83 55.83 -14.26
N SER A 453 -47.17 55.94 -14.15
CA SER A 453 -48.13 55.13 -14.93
C SER A 453 -48.86 55.95 -16.00
N ILE A 454 -48.82 55.46 -17.24
CA ILE A 454 -49.37 56.09 -18.44
C ILE A 454 -50.70 55.43 -18.84
N ASP A 455 -50.73 54.10 -18.85
CA ASP A 455 -51.90 53.29 -19.22
C ASP A 455 -51.84 51.89 -18.54
N SER A 456 -52.69 50.96 -18.97
CA SER A 456 -52.79 49.62 -18.37
C SER A 456 -51.60 48.71 -18.69
N ASP A 457 -50.84 49.02 -19.74
CA ASP A 457 -49.70 48.23 -20.19
C ASP A 457 -48.39 48.88 -19.69
N ASP A 458 -48.31 50.22 -19.77
CA ASP A 458 -47.22 51.04 -19.24
C ASP A 458 -47.58 51.66 -17.88
N SER A 459 -47.37 50.88 -16.81
CA SER A 459 -47.61 51.28 -15.42
C SER A 459 -46.45 50.92 -14.50
N ILE A 460 -46.37 51.55 -13.32
CA ILE A 460 -45.38 51.23 -12.28
C ILE A 460 -45.47 49.75 -11.86
N ALA A 461 -46.68 49.21 -11.75
CA ALA A 461 -46.92 47.80 -11.44
C ALA A 461 -46.34 46.84 -12.49
N ASN A 462 -46.29 47.24 -13.76
CA ASN A 462 -45.85 46.42 -14.89
C ASN A 462 -44.36 46.60 -15.25
N MET A 463 -43.61 47.44 -14.53
CA MET A 463 -42.19 47.62 -14.84
C MET A 463 -41.42 46.30 -14.71
N PRO A 464 -40.58 45.93 -15.70
CA PRO A 464 -39.90 44.64 -15.73
C PRO A 464 -38.67 44.58 -14.81
N VAL A 465 -38.82 45.04 -13.57
CA VAL A 465 -37.82 44.90 -12.50
C VAL A 465 -37.91 43.49 -11.92
N ALA A 466 -36.76 42.82 -11.75
CA ALA A 466 -36.75 41.47 -11.21
C ALA A 466 -37.39 41.41 -9.80
N SER A 467 -38.22 40.40 -9.57
CA SER A 467 -39.12 40.32 -8.41
C SER A 467 -38.45 40.17 -7.05
N SER A 468 -37.13 39.97 -7.01
CA SER A 468 -36.30 39.97 -5.79
C SER A 468 -35.26 41.09 -5.75
N SER A 469 -35.21 41.98 -6.75
CA SER A 469 -34.23 43.06 -6.78
C SER A 469 -34.55 44.07 -5.69
N LYS A 470 -33.65 44.19 -4.73
CA LYS A 470 -33.63 45.30 -3.78
C LYS A 470 -33.53 46.61 -4.54
N ILE A 471 -34.34 47.58 -4.10
CA ILE A 471 -34.34 48.93 -4.64
C ILE A 471 -33.55 49.83 -3.69
N TYR A 472 -32.57 50.56 -4.24
CA TYR A 472 -31.71 51.48 -3.50
C TYR A 472 -31.81 52.90 -4.05
N SER A 473 -31.37 53.90 -3.28
CA SER A 473 -31.05 55.22 -3.82
C SER A 473 -29.68 55.21 -4.52
N LEU A 474 -29.38 56.23 -5.31
CA LEU A 474 -28.08 56.35 -6.00
C LEU A 474 -26.88 56.49 -5.05
N VAL A 475 -27.11 56.77 -3.76
CA VAL A 475 -26.08 56.81 -2.71
C VAL A 475 -26.04 55.54 -1.85
N GLY A 476 -26.88 54.54 -2.15
CA GLY A 476 -26.85 53.22 -1.53
C GLY A 476 -27.80 53.00 -0.34
N ASP A 477 -28.73 53.92 -0.05
CA ASP A 477 -29.75 53.71 0.97
C ASP A 477 -30.83 52.74 0.48
N LEU A 478 -31.30 51.82 1.34
CA LEU A 478 -32.36 50.88 0.98
C LEU A 478 -33.72 51.60 0.87
N VAL A 479 -34.33 51.52 -0.32
CA VAL A 479 -35.69 51.99 -0.58
C VAL A 479 -36.68 50.90 -0.23
N ALA A 480 -36.53 49.69 -0.79
CA ALA A 480 -37.38 48.54 -0.51
C ALA A 480 -36.62 47.22 -0.75
N ASN A 481 -37.08 46.14 -0.12
CA ASN A 481 -36.44 44.82 -0.23
C ASN A 481 -36.71 44.15 -1.59
N ASP A 482 -37.85 44.43 -2.21
CA ASP A 482 -38.23 43.95 -3.53
C ASP A 482 -39.37 44.83 -4.11
N TRP A 483 -39.69 44.64 -5.39
CA TRP A 483 -40.70 45.45 -6.08
C TRP A 483 -42.11 45.25 -5.53
N ALA A 484 -42.45 44.02 -5.14
CA ALA A 484 -43.80 43.68 -4.69
C ALA A 484 -44.09 44.26 -3.30
N THR A 485 -43.13 44.21 -2.37
CA THR A 485 -43.22 44.84 -1.04
C THR A 485 -43.27 46.36 -1.13
N MET A 486 -42.51 46.96 -2.06
CA MET A 486 -42.55 48.40 -2.33
C MET A 486 -43.98 48.88 -2.66
N LEU A 487 -44.68 48.17 -3.54
CA LEU A 487 -46.03 48.53 -3.99
C LEU A 487 -47.15 48.09 -3.02
N SER A 488 -46.93 47.07 -2.20
CA SER A 488 -47.97 46.53 -1.28
C SER A 488 -47.87 47.01 0.17
N THR A 489 -46.67 47.40 0.63
CA THR A 489 -46.42 47.79 2.03
C THR A 489 -45.84 49.21 2.17
N GLY A 490 -45.17 49.71 1.13
CA GLY A 490 -44.50 51.01 1.11
C GLY A 490 -42.99 50.90 1.04
N ILE A 491 -42.33 52.03 1.24
CA ILE A 491 -40.87 52.16 1.26
C ILE A 491 -40.33 52.17 2.70
N THR A 492 -39.07 51.81 2.86
CA THR A 492 -38.42 51.62 4.17
C THR A 492 -38.39 52.91 5.00
N ASN A 493 -38.24 54.06 4.35
CA ASN A 493 -38.13 55.38 4.97
C ASN A 493 -38.60 56.48 3.98
N PRO A 494 -38.99 57.69 4.45
CA PRO A 494 -39.39 58.80 3.57
C PRO A 494 -38.33 59.10 2.49
N LEU A 495 -38.74 59.32 1.24
CA LEU A 495 -37.84 59.44 0.07
C LEU A 495 -36.73 60.49 0.25
N LYS A 496 -36.98 61.57 1.02
CA LYS A 496 -35.95 62.56 1.35
C LYS A 496 -34.86 62.02 2.29
N SER A 497 -35.24 61.18 3.26
CA SER A 497 -34.33 60.65 4.29
C SER A 497 -33.39 59.55 3.79
N ILE A 498 -33.75 58.91 2.66
CA ILE A 498 -32.94 57.92 1.93
C ILE A 498 -32.40 58.49 0.61
N HIS A 499 -32.32 59.82 0.51
CA HIS A 499 -31.69 60.55 -0.60
C HIS A 499 -32.20 60.20 -2.01
N VAL A 500 -33.43 59.67 -2.13
CA VAL A 500 -34.14 59.55 -3.40
C VAL A 500 -34.62 60.94 -3.85
N ALA A 501 -35.13 61.74 -2.91
CA ALA A 501 -35.64 63.08 -3.17
C ALA A 501 -34.87 64.19 -2.44
N SER A 502 -34.60 65.29 -3.14
CA SER A 502 -34.01 66.55 -2.67
C SER A 502 -34.84 67.26 -1.59
N GLY A 503 -36.15 67.02 -1.53
CA GLY A 503 -37.07 67.78 -0.70
C GLY A 503 -38.36 67.06 -0.34
N VAL A 504 -39.07 67.62 0.64
CA VAL A 504 -40.42 67.20 1.03
C VAL A 504 -41.43 67.78 0.03
N GLY A 505 -42.47 67.03 -0.28
CA GLY A 505 -43.63 67.46 -1.07
C GLY A 505 -44.04 66.43 -2.12
N PRO A 506 -45.07 66.73 -2.92
CA PRO A 506 -45.62 65.77 -3.86
C PRO A 506 -44.72 65.51 -5.08
N TRP A 507 -44.86 64.32 -5.64
CA TRP A 507 -44.24 63.86 -6.89
C TRP A 507 -45.30 63.18 -7.78
N TYR A 508 -45.27 63.43 -9.09
CA TYR A 508 -46.25 62.87 -10.04
C TYR A 508 -46.05 61.36 -10.21
N SER A 509 -47.08 60.57 -9.89
CA SER A 509 -47.08 59.11 -10.08
C SER A 509 -48.08 58.65 -11.15
N GLY A 510 -49.22 59.35 -11.31
CA GLY A 510 -50.31 58.91 -12.20
C GLY A 510 -50.89 57.54 -11.83
N SER A 511 -50.69 57.11 -10.58
CA SER A 511 -50.85 55.71 -10.17
C SER A 511 -51.76 55.55 -8.96
N ASN A 512 -52.51 54.45 -8.94
CA ASN A 512 -53.10 53.87 -7.74
C ASN A 512 -52.02 53.44 -6.76
N ALA A 513 -52.45 53.11 -5.54
CA ALA A 513 -51.57 52.70 -4.45
C ALA A 513 -50.74 51.44 -4.75
N ASP A 514 -51.26 50.54 -5.60
CA ASP A 514 -50.60 49.31 -6.05
C ASP A 514 -49.70 49.49 -7.29
N GLY A 515 -49.54 50.73 -7.78
CA GLY A 515 -48.76 51.04 -8.97
C GLY A 515 -49.51 50.84 -10.30
N THR A 516 -50.79 50.46 -10.30
CA THR A 516 -51.62 50.45 -11.52
C THR A 516 -52.00 51.88 -11.94
N VAL A 517 -52.37 52.10 -13.20
CA VAL A 517 -52.72 53.44 -13.71
C VAL A 517 -53.98 54.03 -13.06
N GLU A 518 -53.94 55.33 -12.78
CA GLU A 518 -55.06 56.13 -12.28
C GLU A 518 -55.56 57.11 -13.37
N ALA A 519 -56.83 57.52 -13.31
CA ALA A 519 -57.42 58.42 -14.30
C ALA A 519 -56.86 59.86 -14.23
N ASP A 520 -56.50 60.34 -13.04
CA ASP A 520 -55.70 61.55 -12.90
C ASP A 520 -54.24 61.23 -13.23
N ASN A 521 -53.87 61.16 -14.51
CA ASN A 521 -52.47 61.00 -14.93
C ASN A 521 -52.04 62.07 -15.94
N CYS A 522 -52.66 63.26 -15.89
CA CYS A 522 -52.43 64.36 -16.83
C CYS A 522 -52.58 63.96 -18.31
N LYS A 523 -53.48 62.99 -18.59
CA LYS A 523 -53.68 62.34 -19.89
C LYS A 523 -52.39 61.70 -20.39
N GLY A 524 -51.87 60.72 -19.65
CA GLY A 524 -50.60 60.07 -19.95
C GLY A 524 -49.40 61.03 -19.94
N PHE A 525 -49.46 62.07 -19.11
CA PHE A 525 -48.48 63.16 -19.00
C PHE A 525 -48.22 63.96 -20.30
N GLU A 526 -49.29 64.21 -21.07
CA GLU A 526 -49.30 65.04 -22.29
C GLU A 526 -50.03 66.40 -22.09
N SER A 527 -50.43 66.76 -20.86
CA SER A 527 -51.17 68.00 -20.61
C SER A 527 -50.77 68.70 -19.31
N ASP A 528 -50.64 70.03 -19.40
CA ASP A 528 -50.31 70.95 -18.32
C ASP A 528 -51.52 71.82 -17.94
N SER A 529 -52.72 71.41 -18.36
CA SER A 529 -53.95 72.17 -18.11
C SER A 529 -54.28 72.20 -16.62
N ALA A 530 -54.54 73.40 -16.09
CA ALA A 530 -55.01 73.59 -14.71
C ALA A 530 -56.40 72.99 -14.43
N GLY A 531 -57.13 72.56 -15.47
CA GLY A 531 -58.42 71.86 -15.37
C GLY A 531 -58.31 70.33 -15.46
N LEU A 532 -57.10 69.79 -15.54
CA LEU A 532 -56.80 68.36 -15.48
C LEU A 532 -55.91 68.09 -14.27
N PHE A 533 -55.93 66.85 -13.80
CA PHE A 533 -55.22 66.44 -12.59
C PHE A 533 -54.25 65.28 -12.86
N GLY A 534 -53.20 65.24 -12.05
CA GLY A 534 -52.22 64.17 -11.93
C GLY A 534 -52.16 63.69 -10.49
N LYS A 535 -52.30 62.39 -10.30
CA LYS A 535 -52.17 61.69 -9.03
C LYS A 535 -50.71 61.77 -8.57
N VAL A 536 -50.53 62.10 -7.29
CA VAL A 536 -49.20 62.31 -6.71
C VAL A 536 -48.98 61.38 -5.51
N GLY A 537 -47.73 60.98 -5.30
CA GLY A 537 -47.25 60.45 -4.02
C GLY A 537 -46.59 61.54 -3.19
N ASP A 538 -46.41 61.32 -1.89
CA ASP A 538 -45.74 62.24 -0.96
C ASP A 538 -44.33 61.74 -0.58
N THR A 539 -43.29 62.55 -0.81
CA THR A 539 -41.91 62.20 -0.43
C THR A 539 -41.65 62.18 1.10
N ALA A 540 -42.59 62.68 1.92
CA ALA A 540 -42.53 62.57 3.38
C ALA A 540 -43.23 61.32 3.96
N SER A 541 -44.13 60.68 3.21
CA SER A 541 -44.79 59.44 3.66
C SER A 541 -44.01 58.21 3.19
N PRO A 542 -43.54 57.33 4.08
CA PRO A 542 -42.98 56.04 3.68
C PRO A 542 -44.07 54.97 3.45
N ASN A 543 -45.22 55.16 4.10
CA ASN A 543 -46.23 54.12 4.22
C ASN A 543 -47.14 54.08 2.99
N TYR A 544 -47.59 52.87 2.64
CA TYR A 544 -48.74 52.67 1.78
C TYR A 544 -50.00 53.33 2.37
N PRO A 545 -50.88 53.96 1.55
CA PRO A 545 -50.77 54.16 0.11
C PRO A 545 -50.02 55.45 -0.28
N ASN A 546 -49.88 56.40 0.64
CA ASN A 546 -49.58 57.81 0.34
C ASN A 546 -48.20 58.05 -0.28
N TRP A 547 -47.22 57.15 -0.12
CA TRP A 547 -45.89 57.32 -0.73
C TRP A 547 -45.95 57.38 -2.26
N ILE A 548 -46.94 56.72 -2.88
CA ILE A 548 -47.17 56.62 -4.33
C ILE A 548 -48.53 57.19 -4.78
N SER A 549 -49.55 57.15 -3.91
CA SER A 549 -50.92 57.54 -4.25
C SER A 549 -51.61 58.22 -3.07
N ASP A 550 -51.44 59.54 -2.97
CA ASP A 550 -52.02 60.42 -1.94
C ASP A 550 -53.14 61.28 -2.54
N VAL A 551 -52.91 62.57 -2.79
CA VAL A 551 -53.86 63.49 -3.42
C VAL A 551 -53.68 63.57 -4.93
N SER A 552 -54.56 64.33 -5.61
CA SER A 552 -54.38 64.73 -7.01
C SER A 552 -54.01 66.22 -7.07
N SER A 553 -53.05 66.57 -7.93
CA SER A 553 -52.61 67.95 -8.16
C SER A 553 -52.98 68.40 -9.57
N ALA A 554 -53.29 69.68 -9.77
CA ALA A 554 -53.54 70.23 -11.10
C ALA A 554 -52.29 70.08 -11.98
N CYS A 555 -52.45 69.66 -13.23
CA CYS A 555 -51.32 69.36 -14.12
C CYS A 555 -50.45 70.56 -14.48
N SER A 556 -50.92 71.79 -14.23
CA SER A 556 -50.10 73.00 -14.34
C SER A 556 -49.06 73.15 -13.22
N ALA A 557 -49.14 72.34 -12.14
CA ALA A 557 -48.25 72.43 -10.99
C ALA A 557 -46.85 71.88 -11.30
N GLN A 558 -45.82 72.61 -10.87
CA GLN A 558 -44.42 72.24 -11.01
C GLN A 558 -44.00 71.30 -9.87
N LEU A 559 -44.03 70.00 -10.13
CA LEU A 559 -43.75 68.95 -9.14
C LEU A 559 -42.55 68.09 -9.57
N ARG A 560 -42.19 67.14 -8.70
CA ARG A 560 -41.12 66.17 -8.96
C ARG A 560 -41.64 65.04 -9.84
N TYR A 561 -40.72 64.43 -10.58
CA TYR A 561 -40.87 63.06 -11.04
C TYR A 561 -39.81 62.18 -10.39
N LEU A 562 -40.12 60.90 -10.26
CA LEU A 562 -39.14 59.88 -9.89
C LEU A 562 -38.75 59.08 -11.14
N CYS A 563 -37.60 58.43 -11.05
CA CYS A 563 -36.98 57.65 -12.09
C CYS A 563 -36.47 56.34 -11.48
N VAL A 564 -36.56 55.25 -12.23
CA VAL A 564 -35.97 53.95 -11.86
C VAL A 564 -34.92 53.54 -12.89
N ALA A 565 -33.82 52.93 -12.43
CA ALA A 565 -32.79 52.35 -13.29
C ALA A 565 -32.49 50.89 -12.88
N PHE A 566 -32.55 49.97 -13.83
CA PHE A 566 -32.43 48.52 -13.63
C PHE A 566 -31.89 47.84 -14.90
N ASP A 567 -31.65 46.53 -14.85
CA ASP A 567 -30.99 45.76 -15.92
C ASP A 567 -31.85 44.65 -16.53
#